data_AF-A0AAJ1X6B4-F1
#
_entry.id   AF-A0AAJ1X6B4-F1
#
_cell.length_a   1.000
_cell.length_b   1.000
_cell.length_c   1.000
_cell.angle_alpha   90.00
_cell.angle_beta   90.00
_cell.angle_gamma   90.00
#
_symmetry.space_group_name_H-M   'P 1'
#
loop_
_entity.id
_entity.type
_entity.pdbx_description
1 polymer ?
#
loop_
_entity_poly.entity_id
_entity_poly.type
_entity_poly.pdbx_seq_one_letter_code
_entity_poly.pdbx_strand_id
1 'polypeptide(L)'
;MSLTPEILLHGYSVGIFPMAESRDDPELFWVDPKRRGIFPLDGFHLSRSLMRRMRKGGYTPAINHDFAGTVAACADRGETWINDALFDLYTALHDLGHAHSFEIHDDQGLRGGVFGITLGGAFFGESMFSARTDGSKLALAHLVDHLRRAGFTLFDTQFITPHLASLGAIEIPRAQYRLRLEQALERPARFASTPLETDPYSVIQRNTQTS
;
A
#
# COMPACT_ATOMS: atom_id res chain seq x y z
N MET A 1 -7.54 -23.54 14.14
CA MET A 1 -6.65 -23.51 12.96
C MET A 1 -5.94 -22.18 13.01
N SER A 2 -4.61 -22.16 13.15
CA SER A 2 -3.84 -20.91 13.07
C SER A 2 -3.82 -20.42 11.62
N LEU A 3 -3.95 -19.10 11.43
CA LEU A 3 -3.79 -18.47 10.12
C LEU A 3 -2.34 -18.68 9.65
N THR A 4 -2.14 -19.08 8.38
CA THR A 4 -0.80 -19.22 7.77
C THR A 4 -0.65 -18.21 6.62
N PRO A 5 0.57 -17.90 6.16
CA PRO A 5 0.79 -17.01 5.01
C PRO A 5 0.01 -17.44 3.75
N GLU A 6 -0.12 -18.74 3.50
CA GLU A 6 -0.84 -19.27 2.34
C GLU A 6 -2.35 -19.06 2.47
N ILE A 7 -2.90 -19.27 3.66
CA ILE A 7 -4.32 -19.00 3.95
C ILE A 7 -4.57 -17.49 3.83
N LEU A 8 -3.63 -16.68 4.28
CA LEU A 8 -3.68 -15.23 4.16
C LEU A 8 -3.74 -14.78 2.70
N LEU A 9 -2.83 -15.26 1.86
CA LEU A 9 -2.85 -15.02 0.41
C LEU A 9 -4.12 -15.52 -0.26
N HIS A 10 -4.63 -16.68 0.15
CA HIS A 10 -5.90 -17.17 -0.36
C HIS A 10 -7.06 -16.22 -0.04
N GLY A 11 -7.09 -15.66 1.17
CA GLY A 11 -8.04 -14.61 1.55
C GLY A 11 -7.99 -13.41 0.59
N TYR A 12 -6.79 -12.87 0.35
CA TYR A 12 -6.62 -11.76 -0.61
C TYR A 12 -7.09 -12.13 -2.02
N SER A 13 -6.85 -13.37 -2.47
CA SER A 13 -7.27 -13.83 -3.80
C SER A 13 -8.79 -13.87 -3.99
N VAL A 14 -9.56 -14.02 -2.91
CA VAL A 14 -11.04 -13.98 -2.95
C VAL A 14 -11.62 -12.64 -2.47
N GLY A 15 -10.75 -11.66 -2.21
CA GLY A 15 -11.13 -10.30 -1.87
C GLY A 15 -11.48 -10.08 -0.40
N ILE A 16 -11.01 -10.93 0.51
CA ILE A 16 -11.12 -10.73 1.95
C ILE A 16 -9.75 -10.46 2.56
N PHE A 17 -9.71 -9.82 3.72
CA PHE A 17 -8.45 -9.48 4.42
C PHE A 17 -8.63 -9.66 5.92
N PRO A 18 -7.56 -10.03 6.66
CA PRO A 18 -7.65 -10.21 8.10
C PRO A 18 -7.58 -8.86 8.82
N MET A 19 -8.17 -8.79 10.01
CA MET A 19 -7.93 -7.74 10.98
C MET A 19 -7.95 -8.35 12.39
N ALA A 20 -7.29 -7.70 13.35
CA ALA A 20 -7.49 -7.94 14.78
C ALA A 20 -8.35 -6.80 15.37
N GLU A 21 -9.02 -7.05 16.50
CA GLU A 21 -9.83 -6.01 17.15
C GLU A 21 -8.94 -4.95 17.81
N SER A 22 -7.77 -5.36 18.31
CA SER A 22 -6.75 -4.48 18.87
C SER A 22 -5.34 -5.07 18.75
N ARG A 23 -4.32 -4.30 19.14
CA ARG A 23 -2.93 -4.74 19.16
C ARG A 23 -2.68 -5.96 20.07
N ASP A 24 -3.39 -6.02 21.19
CA ASP A 24 -3.20 -7.05 22.22
C ASP A 24 -4.17 -8.23 22.07
N ASP A 25 -5.09 -8.15 21.10
CA ASP A 25 -6.02 -9.23 20.79
C ASP A 25 -5.33 -10.26 19.88
N PRO A 26 -5.13 -11.51 20.32
CA PRO A 26 -4.51 -12.55 19.49
C PRO A 26 -5.45 -13.09 18.39
N GLU A 27 -6.75 -12.80 18.45
CA GLU A 27 -7.72 -13.31 17.49
C GLU A 27 -7.75 -12.47 16.21
N LEU A 28 -7.83 -13.16 15.07
CA LEU A 28 -7.95 -12.56 13.75
C LEU A 28 -9.31 -12.92 13.16
N PHE A 29 -9.95 -11.95 12.53
CA PHE A 29 -11.19 -12.15 11.80
C PHE A 29 -11.08 -11.65 10.37
N TRP A 30 -11.89 -12.24 9.49
CA TRP A 30 -11.94 -11.89 8.08
C TRP A 30 -12.96 -10.81 7.79
N VAL A 31 -12.59 -9.87 6.92
CA VAL A 31 -13.44 -8.74 6.53
C VAL A 31 -13.77 -8.80 5.04
N ASP A 32 -15.06 -8.69 4.70
CA ASP A 32 -15.58 -8.65 3.34
C ASP A 32 -16.59 -7.50 3.19
N PRO A 33 -16.14 -6.24 3.03
CA PRO A 33 -17.01 -5.10 3.09
C PRO A 33 -17.89 -5.01 1.82
N LYS A 34 -19.14 -4.56 1.97
CA LYS A 34 -20.07 -4.35 0.85
C LYS A 34 -19.56 -3.29 -0.16
N ARG A 35 -18.69 -2.41 0.31
CA ARG A 35 -18.07 -1.33 -0.41
C ARG A 35 -16.56 -1.40 -0.17
N ARG A 36 -15.76 -1.28 -1.22
CA ARG A 36 -14.30 -1.43 -1.16
C ARG A 36 -13.62 -0.14 -1.61
N GLY A 37 -12.66 0.32 -0.81
CA GLY A 37 -11.78 1.42 -1.17
C GLY A 37 -10.72 0.98 -2.18
N ILE A 38 -10.49 1.77 -3.22
CA ILE A 38 -9.40 1.56 -4.18
C ILE A 38 -8.76 2.90 -4.56
N PHE A 39 -7.50 2.87 -4.97
CA PHE A 39 -6.88 3.94 -5.75
C PHE A 39 -6.96 3.61 -7.24
N PRO A 40 -7.66 4.41 -8.05
CA PRO A 40 -7.45 4.40 -9.49
C PRO A 40 -6.00 4.81 -9.77
N LEU A 41 -5.23 3.95 -10.43
CA LEU A 41 -3.80 4.20 -10.67
C LEU A 41 -3.57 5.43 -11.57
N ASP A 42 -4.51 5.69 -12.46
CA ASP A 42 -4.60 6.82 -13.38
C ASP A 42 -5.32 8.04 -12.76
N GLY A 43 -5.85 7.93 -11.54
CA GLY A 43 -6.64 8.98 -10.87
C GLY A 43 -6.02 9.54 -9.58
N PHE A 44 -4.72 9.36 -9.34
CA PHE A 44 -4.07 9.88 -8.13
C PHE A 44 -4.00 11.42 -8.15
N HIS A 45 -4.66 12.06 -7.19
CA HIS A 45 -4.74 13.51 -7.09
C HIS A 45 -3.46 14.09 -6.46
N LEU A 46 -2.53 14.49 -7.32
CA LEU A 46 -1.30 15.14 -6.90
C LEU A 46 -1.50 16.66 -6.73
N SER A 47 -1.78 17.10 -5.50
CA SER A 47 -2.03 18.51 -5.21
C SER A 47 -0.82 19.42 -5.51
N ARG A 48 -1.08 20.71 -5.74
CA ARG A 48 -0.02 21.71 -6.01
C ARG A 48 1.02 21.81 -4.88
N SER A 49 0.59 21.71 -3.62
CA SER A 49 1.49 21.76 -2.48
C SER A 49 2.36 20.50 -2.39
N LEU A 50 1.80 19.33 -2.68
CA LEU A 50 2.54 18.07 -2.71
C LEU A 50 3.56 18.05 -3.86
N MET A 51 3.19 18.50 -5.06
CA MET A 51 4.13 18.67 -6.18
C MET A 51 5.30 19.59 -5.81
N ARG A 52 5.03 20.73 -5.16
CA ARG A 52 6.09 21.63 -4.68
C ARG A 52 7.00 20.95 -3.66
N ARG A 53 6.45 20.11 -2.80
CA ARG A 53 7.21 19.36 -1.80
C ARG A 53 8.10 18.29 -2.43
N MET A 54 7.56 17.53 -3.39
CA MET A 54 8.34 16.55 -4.16
C MET A 54 9.53 17.21 -4.87
N ARG A 55 9.31 18.35 -5.55
CA ARG A 55 10.39 19.10 -6.23
C ARG A 55 11.44 19.67 -5.28
N LYS A 56 11.06 19.99 -4.03
CA LYS A 56 12.02 20.45 -3.02
C LYS A 56 13.02 19.34 -2.64
N GLY A 57 12.61 18.07 -2.77
CA GLY A 57 13.45 16.93 -2.42
C GLY A 57 13.75 16.86 -0.92
N GLY A 58 14.97 16.42 -0.59
CA GLY A 58 15.38 16.14 0.79
C GLY A 58 14.72 14.88 1.34
N TYR A 59 14.51 13.89 0.47
CA TYR A 59 14.07 12.54 0.82
C TYR A 59 14.49 11.57 -0.29
N THR A 60 14.57 10.29 0.04
CA THR A 60 14.90 9.20 -0.89
C THR A 60 13.81 8.14 -0.82
N PRO A 61 13.12 7.82 -1.93
CA PRO A 61 12.21 6.68 -1.96
C PRO A 61 13.01 5.37 -1.96
N ALA A 62 12.48 4.35 -1.30
CA ALA A 62 13.06 3.01 -1.29
C ALA A 62 11.96 1.93 -1.34
N ILE A 63 12.32 0.73 -1.78
CA ILE A 63 11.46 -0.45 -1.75
C ILE A 63 12.15 -1.51 -0.91
N ASN A 64 11.44 -2.11 0.05
CA ASN A 64 11.91 -3.23 0.85
C ASN A 64 13.26 -2.96 1.56
N HIS A 65 13.54 -1.72 1.94
CA HIS A 65 14.79 -1.39 2.64
C HIS A 65 14.64 -1.65 4.14
N ASP A 66 13.46 -1.40 4.71
CA ASP A 66 13.11 -1.75 6.09
C ASP A 66 11.61 -2.09 6.21
N PHE A 67 11.26 -3.31 5.77
CA PHE A 67 9.87 -3.80 5.81
C PHE A 67 9.35 -3.89 7.25
N ALA A 68 10.10 -4.53 8.15
CA ALA A 68 9.73 -4.69 9.55
C ALA A 68 9.55 -3.34 10.25
N GLY A 69 10.48 -2.39 10.05
CA GLY A 69 10.37 -1.03 10.57
C GLY A 69 9.16 -0.28 10.00
N THR A 70 8.83 -0.49 8.72
CA THR A 70 7.61 0.09 8.11
C THR A 70 6.34 -0.44 8.75
N VAL A 71 6.23 -1.76 8.97
CA VAL A 71 5.05 -2.37 9.63
C VAL A 71 4.96 -1.88 11.08
N ALA A 72 6.09 -1.87 11.81
CA ALA A 72 6.14 -1.38 13.19
C ALA A 72 5.73 0.10 13.29
N ALA A 73 6.21 0.95 12.39
CA ALA A 73 5.85 2.36 12.34
C ALA A 73 4.37 2.58 11.95
N CYS A 74 3.78 1.68 11.16
CA CYS A 74 2.33 1.68 10.92
C CYS A 74 1.54 1.28 12.16
N ALA A 75 2.06 0.38 12.98
CA ALA A 75 1.42 -0.05 14.23
C ALA A 75 1.58 0.97 15.38
N ASP A 76 2.54 1.89 15.29
CA ASP A 76 2.81 2.91 16.31
C ASP A 76 1.79 4.07 16.31
N ARG A 77 0.57 3.78 16.74
CA ARG A 77 -0.54 4.72 16.89
C ARG A 77 -1.45 4.29 18.04
N GLY A 78 -2.23 5.23 18.59
CA GLY A 78 -3.06 4.99 19.78
C GLY A 78 -4.04 3.81 19.65
N GLU A 79 -4.59 3.59 18.45
CA GLU A 79 -5.40 2.42 18.11
C GLU A 79 -4.86 1.76 16.84
N THR A 80 -4.56 0.46 16.91
CA THR A 80 -4.10 -0.33 15.77
C THR A 80 -4.68 -1.73 15.80
N TRP A 81 -4.95 -2.26 14.61
CA TRP A 81 -5.36 -3.64 14.37
C TRP A 81 -4.17 -4.56 14.03
N ILE A 82 -2.96 -4.00 13.90
CA ILE A 82 -1.74 -4.77 13.63
C ILE A 82 -1.21 -5.28 14.96
N ASN A 83 -1.57 -6.52 15.29
CA ASN A 83 -1.05 -7.27 16.43
C ASN A 83 0.23 -8.05 16.05
N ASP A 84 0.84 -8.71 17.02
CA ASP A 84 2.07 -9.50 16.81
C ASP A 84 1.86 -10.64 15.80
N ALA A 85 0.69 -11.29 15.82
CA ALA A 85 0.37 -12.37 14.88
C ALA A 85 0.33 -11.89 13.41
N LEU A 86 -0.27 -10.73 13.15
CA LEU A 86 -0.29 -10.12 11.83
C LEU A 86 1.10 -9.63 11.42
N PHE A 87 1.86 -9.06 12.35
CA PHE A 87 3.25 -8.67 12.10
C PHE A 87 4.08 -9.86 11.59
N ASP A 88 3.99 -11.01 12.28
CA ASP A 88 4.69 -12.23 11.90
C ASP A 88 4.22 -12.76 10.54
N LEU A 89 2.91 -12.74 10.28
CA LEU A 89 2.35 -13.17 8.98
C LEU A 89 2.81 -12.27 7.83
N TYR A 90 2.80 -10.95 8.01
CA TYR A 90 3.29 -10.03 6.98
C TYR A 90 4.79 -10.16 6.76
N THR A 91 5.57 -10.40 7.82
CA THR A 91 7.01 -10.66 7.72
C THR A 91 7.28 -11.96 6.96
N ALA A 92 6.56 -13.04 7.27
CA ALA A 92 6.68 -14.28 6.51
C ALA A 92 6.28 -14.10 5.03
N LEU A 93 5.24 -13.32 4.75
CA LEU A 93 4.87 -12.98 3.37
C LEU A 93 5.92 -12.11 2.67
N HIS A 94 6.63 -11.26 3.40
CA HIS A 94 7.74 -10.49 2.87
C HIS A 94 8.89 -11.41 2.43
N ASP A 95 9.27 -12.35 3.28
CA ASP A 95 10.31 -13.34 2.99
C ASP A 95 9.96 -14.23 1.79
N LEU A 96 8.67 -14.52 1.60
CA LEU A 96 8.15 -15.23 0.43
C LEU A 96 8.03 -14.36 -0.84
N GLY A 97 8.33 -13.06 -0.74
CA GLY A 97 8.28 -12.13 -1.87
C GLY A 97 6.87 -11.63 -2.22
N HIS A 98 5.89 -11.79 -1.33
CA HIS A 98 4.51 -11.35 -1.51
C HIS A 98 4.17 -10.05 -0.79
N ALA A 99 4.82 -9.75 0.35
CA ALA A 99 4.65 -8.47 1.03
C ALA A 99 5.80 -7.51 0.71
N HIS A 100 5.47 -6.24 0.51
CA HIS A 100 6.45 -5.22 0.18
C HIS A 100 6.19 -3.91 0.90
N SER A 101 7.26 -3.19 1.22
CA SER A 101 7.23 -1.84 1.73
C SER A 101 7.69 -0.86 0.65
N PHE A 102 7.06 0.31 0.65
CA PHE A 102 7.48 1.48 -0.10
C PHE A 102 7.72 2.60 0.90
N GLU A 103 8.94 3.12 0.91
CA GLU A 103 9.48 3.87 2.02
C GLU A 103 9.98 5.24 1.55
N ILE A 104 9.97 6.20 2.46
CA ILE A 104 10.52 7.53 2.28
C ILE A 104 11.53 7.75 3.40
N HIS A 105 12.80 7.84 3.03
CA HIS A 105 13.92 8.07 3.94
C HIS A 105 14.44 9.51 3.83
N ASP A 106 15.07 10.00 4.88
CA ASP A 106 15.96 11.17 4.83
C ASP A 106 17.17 10.98 5.77
N ASP A 107 17.86 12.07 6.12
CA ASP A 107 19.00 12.06 7.03
C ASP A 107 18.64 11.55 8.44
N GLN A 108 17.35 11.56 8.80
CA GLN A 108 16.83 11.03 10.06
C GLN A 108 16.25 9.60 9.92
N GLY A 109 16.51 8.92 8.80
CA GLY A 109 16.09 7.53 8.56
C GLY A 109 14.69 7.41 7.97
N LEU A 110 13.94 6.39 8.38
CA LEU A 110 12.61 6.06 7.86
C LEU A 110 11.57 7.11 8.29
N ARG A 111 11.03 7.90 7.35
CA ARG A 111 10.15 9.05 7.64
C ARG A 111 8.72 8.95 7.13
N GLY A 112 8.41 7.92 6.37
CA GLY A 112 7.07 7.64 5.90
C GLY A 112 7.09 6.41 5.04
N GLY A 113 5.93 5.80 4.86
CA GLY A 113 5.87 4.60 4.04
C GLY A 113 4.49 3.98 4.00
N VAL A 114 4.37 3.00 3.12
CA VAL A 114 3.20 2.14 2.92
C VAL A 114 3.74 0.72 2.84
N PHE A 115 3.08 -0.24 3.47
CA PHE A 115 3.32 -1.65 3.15
C PHE A 115 2.05 -2.29 2.59
N GLY A 116 2.25 -3.34 1.81
CA GLY A 116 1.15 -4.05 1.18
C GLY A 116 1.53 -5.42 0.68
N ILE A 117 0.51 -6.18 0.29
CA ILE A 117 0.64 -7.49 -0.33
C ILE A 117 0.51 -7.37 -1.84
N THR A 118 1.18 -8.25 -2.58
CA THR A 118 1.05 -8.37 -4.03
C THR A 118 0.62 -9.78 -4.43
N LEU A 119 -0.34 -9.83 -5.35
CA LEU A 119 -0.79 -11.06 -5.98
C LEU A 119 -1.25 -10.75 -7.41
N GLY A 120 -0.61 -11.38 -8.40
CA GLY A 120 -0.77 -10.98 -9.79
C GLY A 120 -0.52 -9.48 -9.98
N GLY A 121 -1.42 -8.80 -10.69
CA GLY A 121 -1.44 -7.35 -10.88
C GLY A 121 -2.22 -6.57 -9.82
N ALA A 122 -2.50 -7.16 -8.65
CA ALA A 122 -3.12 -6.49 -7.52
C ALA A 122 -2.10 -6.15 -6.43
N PHE A 123 -2.17 -4.92 -5.93
CA PHE A 123 -1.47 -4.46 -4.73
C PHE A 123 -2.51 -4.12 -3.66
N PHE A 124 -2.43 -4.78 -2.51
CA PHE A 124 -3.29 -4.59 -1.35
C PHE A 124 -2.53 -3.73 -0.35
N GLY A 125 -2.81 -2.43 -0.29
CA GLY A 125 -2.14 -1.54 0.65
C GLY A 125 -2.69 -1.74 2.05
N GLU A 126 -1.90 -2.31 2.95
CA GLU A 126 -2.35 -2.68 4.29
C GLU A 126 -2.38 -1.48 5.24
N SER A 127 -1.27 -0.75 5.32
CA SER A 127 -1.20 0.43 6.16
C SER A 127 -0.12 1.39 5.69
N MET A 128 -0.15 2.59 6.26
CA MET A 128 0.83 3.63 6.01
C MET A 128 1.08 4.45 7.27
N PHE A 129 2.23 5.11 7.30
CA PHE A 129 2.60 6.01 8.39
C PHE A 129 3.35 7.24 7.86
N SER A 130 3.44 8.26 8.69
CA SER A 130 4.12 9.51 8.34
C SER A 130 4.83 10.09 9.57
N ALA A 131 6.16 10.00 9.61
CA ALA A 131 6.99 10.60 10.65
C ALA A 131 7.60 11.95 10.23
N ARG A 132 7.44 12.35 8.97
CA ARG A 132 7.65 13.73 8.49
C ARG A 132 6.38 14.29 7.86
N THR A 133 6.33 15.60 7.67
CA THR A 133 5.19 16.20 6.96
C THR A 133 5.09 15.66 5.54
N ASP A 134 3.90 15.16 5.19
CA ASP A 134 3.57 14.49 3.92
C ASP A 134 4.37 13.21 3.61
N GLY A 135 5.05 12.59 4.58
CA GLY A 135 5.81 11.34 4.38
C GLY A 135 4.99 10.23 3.70
N SER A 136 3.79 9.93 4.22
CA SER A 136 2.90 8.93 3.60
C SER A 136 2.39 9.34 2.22
N LYS A 137 2.16 10.64 1.98
CA LYS A 137 1.71 11.13 0.67
C LYS A 137 2.81 11.08 -0.39
N LEU A 138 4.05 11.36 0.02
CA LEU A 138 5.23 11.19 -0.84
C LEU A 138 5.38 9.70 -1.21
N ALA A 139 5.22 8.81 -0.23
CA ALA A 139 5.25 7.36 -0.46
C ALA A 139 4.16 6.94 -1.45
N LEU A 140 2.90 7.37 -1.25
CA LEU A 140 1.79 7.05 -2.15
C LEU A 140 1.99 7.59 -3.58
N ALA A 141 2.48 8.82 -3.73
CA ALA A 141 2.68 9.42 -5.05
C ALA A 141 3.70 8.63 -5.88
N HIS A 142 4.80 8.20 -5.23
CA HIS A 142 5.82 7.34 -5.82
C HIS A 142 5.31 5.92 -6.05
N LEU A 143 4.59 5.35 -5.08
CA LEU A 143 4.02 4.00 -5.16
C LEU A 143 3.03 3.88 -6.32
N VAL A 144 2.12 4.83 -6.51
CA VAL A 144 1.16 4.77 -7.64
C VAL A 144 1.88 4.78 -8.99
N ASP A 145 2.90 5.64 -9.15
CA ASP A 145 3.72 5.65 -10.36
C ASP A 145 4.45 4.31 -10.57
N HIS A 146 5.02 3.77 -9.49
CA HIS A 146 5.70 2.48 -9.50
C HIS A 146 4.77 1.33 -9.88
N LEU A 147 3.59 1.24 -9.27
CA LEU A 147 2.59 0.21 -9.56
C LEU A 147 2.20 0.20 -11.04
N ARG A 148 1.98 1.38 -11.64
CA ARG A 148 1.69 1.50 -13.07
C ARG A 148 2.83 0.98 -13.93
N ARG A 149 4.06 1.40 -13.64
CA ARG A 149 5.26 0.97 -14.36
C ARG A 149 5.52 -0.53 -14.21
N ALA A 150 5.17 -1.10 -13.06
CA ALA A 150 5.35 -2.51 -12.72
C ALA A 150 4.23 -3.44 -13.22
N GLY A 151 3.21 -2.90 -13.92
CA GLY A 151 2.14 -3.68 -14.55
C GLY A 151 0.93 -3.97 -13.66
N PHE A 152 0.83 -3.34 -12.49
CA PHE A 152 -0.33 -3.46 -11.61
C PHE A 152 -1.54 -2.74 -12.22
N THR A 153 -2.72 -3.28 -11.95
CA THR A 153 -4.00 -2.73 -12.44
C THR A 153 -5.03 -2.52 -11.33
N LEU A 154 -4.76 -3.02 -10.12
CA LEU A 154 -5.61 -2.82 -8.95
C LEU A 154 -4.76 -2.40 -7.76
N PHE A 155 -5.08 -1.24 -7.18
CA PHE A 155 -4.56 -0.81 -5.89
C PHE A 155 -5.72 -0.75 -4.90
N ASP A 156 -5.81 -1.77 -4.05
CA ASP A 156 -6.81 -1.91 -3.00
C ASP A 156 -6.37 -1.17 -1.72
N THR A 157 -7.29 -0.42 -1.12
CA THR A 157 -7.08 0.30 0.15
C THR A 157 -8.03 -0.16 1.24
N GLN A 158 -8.73 -1.28 1.02
CA GLN A 158 -9.77 -1.89 1.86
C GLN A 158 -10.95 -0.96 2.12
N PHE A 159 -10.73 0.11 2.87
CA PHE A 159 -11.69 1.16 3.20
C PHE A 159 -11.27 2.49 2.59
N ILE A 160 -12.24 3.39 2.43
CA ILE A 160 -11.95 4.78 2.11
C ILE A 160 -11.88 5.61 3.39
N THR A 161 -10.95 6.56 3.44
CA THR A 161 -10.88 7.57 4.51
C THR A 161 -10.84 8.96 3.88
N PRO A 162 -11.17 10.04 4.62
CA PRO A 162 -11.04 11.40 4.11
C PRO A 162 -9.62 11.73 3.59
N HIS A 163 -8.60 11.16 4.24
CA HIS A 163 -7.22 11.30 3.79
C HIS A 163 -6.99 10.69 2.40
N LEU A 164 -7.40 9.43 2.19
CA LEU A 164 -7.23 8.75 0.91
C LEU A 164 -8.11 9.37 -0.19
N ALA A 165 -9.34 9.77 0.14
CA ALA A 165 -10.25 10.45 -0.78
C ALA A 165 -9.64 11.77 -1.29
N SER A 166 -8.96 12.53 -0.42
CA SER A 166 -8.26 13.77 -0.83
C SER A 166 -7.11 13.53 -1.83
N LEU A 167 -6.65 12.29 -1.95
CA LEU A 167 -5.61 11.85 -2.87
C LEU A 167 -6.19 11.11 -4.10
N GLY A 168 -7.51 11.05 -4.25
CA GLY A 168 -8.17 10.42 -5.39
C GLY A 168 -8.62 8.97 -5.19
N ALA A 169 -8.51 8.41 -3.97
CA ALA A 169 -9.14 7.13 -3.69
C ALA A 169 -10.66 7.22 -3.81
N ILE A 170 -11.27 6.15 -4.28
CA ILE A 170 -12.72 6.03 -4.45
C ILE A 170 -13.23 4.77 -3.78
N GLU A 171 -14.54 4.69 -3.60
CA GLU A 171 -15.19 3.51 -3.06
C GLU A 171 -16.13 2.90 -4.11
N ILE A 172 -16.01 1.59 -4.32
CA ILE A 172 -16.78 0.83 -5.32
C ILE A 172 -17.58 -0.32 -4.69
N PRO A 173 -18.69 -0.78 -5.29
CA PRO A 173 -19.41 -1.95 -4.79
C PRO A 173 -18.53 -3.22 -4.83
N ARG A 174 -18.69 -4.09 -3.84
CA ARG A 174 -17.95 -5.37 -3.73
C ARG A 174 -17.96 -6.19 -5.02
N ALA A 175 -19.09 -6.25 -5.72
CA ALA A 175 -19.19 -6.97 -6.99
C ALA A 175 -18.26 -6.39 -8.06
N GLN A 176 -18.18 -5.06 -8.17
CA GLN A 176 -17.26 -4.39 -9.10
C GLN A 176 -15.80 -4.60 -8.69
N TYR A 177 -15.50 -4.57 -7.39
CA TYR A 177 -14.16 -4.86 -6.89
C TYR A 177 -13.71 -6.28 -7.24
N ARG A 178 -14.55 -7.29 -6.98
CA ARG A 178 -14.22 -8.70 -7.28
C ARG A 178 -13.94 -8.94 -8.77
N LEU A 179 -14.70 -8.30 -9.66
CA LEU A 179 -14.44 -8.34 -11.10
C LEU A 179 -13.06 -7.76 -11.45
N ARG A 180 -12.68 -6.63 -10.84
CA ARG A 180 -11.34 -6.03 -11.05
C ARG A 180 -10.23 -6.88 -10.44
N LEU A 181 -10.50 -7.51 -9.30
CA LEU A 181 -9.56 -8.40 -8.61
C LEU A 181 -9.27 -9.63 -9.47
N GLU A 182 -10.30 -10.33 -9.94
CA GLU A 182 -10.16 -11.49 -10.84
C GLU A 182 -9.27 -11.15 -12.05
N GLN A 183 -9.56 -10.03 -12.73
CA GLN A 183 -8.76 -9.54 -13.86
C GLN A 183 -7.32 -9.18 -13.48
N ALA A 184 -7.11 -8.63 -12.28
CA ALA A 184 -5.77 -8.28 -11.81
C ALA A 184 -4.96 -9.53 -11.49
N LEU A 185 -5.56 -10.56 -10.88
CA LEU A 185 -4.89 -11.81 -10.52
C LEU A 185 -4.35 -12.58 -11.73
N GLU A 186 -5.00 -12.46 -12.89
CA GLU A 186 -4.54 -13.06 -14.15
C GLU A 186 -3.34 -12.36 -14.79
N ARG A 187 -2.98 -11.15 -14.32
CA ARG A 187 -1.90 -10.35 -14.90
C ARG A 187 -0.59 -10.58 -14.16
N PRO A 188 0.52 -10.85 -14.87
CA PRO A 188 1.83 -10.81 -14.25
C PRO A 188 2.22 -9.36 -13.97
N ALA A 189 2.59 -9.06 -12.73
CA ALA A 189 3.22 -7.80 -12.33
C ALA A 189 4.48 -8.07 -11.52
N ARG A 190 5.36 -7.07 -11.46
CA ARG A 190 6.73 -7.22 -10.98
C ARG A 190 7.10 -6.09 -10.03
N PHE A 191 6.70 -6.18 -8.76
CA PHE A 191 6.91 -5.09 -7.79
C PHE A 191 8.40 -4.79 -7.56
N ALA A 192 9.15 -5.72 -6.97
CA ALA A 192 10.53 -5.48 -6.58
C ALA A 192 11.55 -5.51 -7.74
N SER A 193 11.23 -6.20 -8.85
CA SER A 193 12.15 -6.27 -10.00
C SER A 193 11.99 -5.12 -11.00
N THR A 194 11.00 -4.24 -10.82
CA THR A 194 10.87 -3.02 -11.62
C THR A 194 11.78 -1.94 -11.01
N PRO A 195 12.67 -1.30 -11.78
CA PRO A 195 13.51 -0.24 -11.24
C PRO A 195 12.68 0.93 -10.70
N LEU A 196 12.98 1.32 -9.46
CA LEU A 196 12.36 2.45 -8.79
C LEU A 196 12.74 3.77 -9.49
N GLU A 197 11.75 4.61 -9.78
CA GLU A 197 12.01 6.01 -10.15
C GLU A 197 12.36 6.81 -8.91
N THR A 198 13.57 7.35 -8.87
CA THR A 198 13.99 8.24 -7.78
C THR A 198 13.82 9.71 -8.14
N ASP A 199 13.70 10.06 -9.42
CA ASP A 199 13.50 11.45 -9.85
C ASP A 199 12.05 11.92 -9.60
N PRO A 200 11.81 12.86 -8.67
CA PRO A 200 10.48 13.36 -8.39
C PRO A 200 9.86 14.09 -9.59
N TYR A 201 10.64 14.67 -10.51
CA TYR A 201 10.10 15.37 -11.67
C TYR A 201 9.42 14.39 -12.64
N SER A 202 10.07 13.26 -12.92
CA SER A 202 9.53 12.17 -13.73
C SER A 202 8.22 11.61 -13.14
N VAL A 203 8.15 11.42 -11.83
CA VAL A 203 6.93 10.96 -11.14
C VAL A 203 5.81 12.00 -11.23
N ILE A 204 6.09 13.28 -11.01
CA ILE A 204 5.10 14.35 -11.14
C ILE A 204 4.55 14.40 -12.57
N GLN A 205 5.43 14.31 -13.58
CA GLN A 205 5.02 14.38 -14.98
C GLN A 205 4.04 13.25 -15.32
N ARG A 206 4.34 12.00 -14.94
CA ARG A 206 3.47 10.85 -15.24
C ARG A 206 2.14 10.87 -14.49
N ASN A 207 2.12 11.37 -13.25
CA ASN A 207 0.89 11.52 -12.48
C ASN A 207 -0.01 12.65 -13.05
N THR A 208 0.58 13.75 -13.52
CA THR A 208 -0.18 14.90 -14.04
C THR A 208 -0.65 14.75 -15.49
N GLN A 209 0.01 13.91 -16.29
CA GLN A 209 -0.40 13.63 -17.67
C GLN A 209 -1.61 12.69 -17.79
N THR A 210 -2.01 12.04 -16.70
CA THR A 210 -3.18 11.14 -16.66
C THR A 210 -4.38 11.71 -15.93
N SER A 211 -4.24 12.87 -15.27
CA SER A 211 -5.33 13.57 -14.57
C SER A 211 -6.10 14.52 -15.50
#